data_AF-A0A1V3RH84-F1
#
_entry.id   AF-A0A1V3RH84-F1
#
_cell.length_a   1.000
_cell.length_b   1.000
_cell.length_c   1.000
_cell.angle_alpha   90.00
_cell.angle_beta   90.00
_cell.angle_gamma   90.00
#
_symmetry.space_group_name_H-M   'P 1'
#
loop_
_entity.id
_entity.type
_entity.pdbx_description
1 polymer ?
#
loop_
_entity_poly.entity_id
_entity_poly.type
_entity_poly.pdbx_seq_one_letter_code
_entity_poly.pdbx_strand_id
1 'polypeptide(L)' 'MASQSLYTKLESLPPALKEEAKNFIEFLVEKSKKKKAESMTKKPAFGSLRGKIHLSEDFDAPLDEFKDYM' A
#
# COMPACT_ATOMS: atom_id res chain seq x y z
N MET A 1 -22.75 -11.08 -20.18
CA MET A 1 -23.15 -12.41 -19.64
C MET A 1 -23.00 -12.52 -18.13
N ALA A 2 -21.84 -12.23 -17.50
CA ALA A 2 -21.70 -12.33 -16.04
C ALA A 2 -22.56 -11.31 -15.26
N SER A 3 -22.68 -10.06 -15.76
CA SER A 3 -23.43 -8.98 -15.12
C SER A 3 -24.94 -9.23 -15.04
N GLN A 4 -25.57 -9.78 -16.09
CA GLN A 4 -27.01 -10.09 -16.07
C GLN A 4 -27.37 -11.14 -15.01
N SER A 5 -26.51 -12.15 -14.79
CA SER A 5 -26.77 -13.23 -13.82
C SER A 5 -26.66 -12.81 -12.36
N LEU A 6 -25.97 -11.71 -12.07
CA LEU A 6 -25.85 -11.17 -10.71
C LEU A 6 -27.09 -10.36 -10.32
N TYR A 7 -27.63 -9.59 -11.25
CA TYR A 7 -28.81 -8.76 -11.01
C TYR A 7 -30.02 -9.62 -10.63
N THR A 8 -30.26 -10.72 -11.35
CA THR A 8 -31.38 -11.64 -11.06
C THR A 8 -31.23 -12.31 -9.69
N LYS A 9 -30.01 -12.68 -9.29
CA LYS A 9 -29.74 -13.23 -7.96
C LYS A 9 -29.98 -12.20 -6.86
N LEU A 10 -29.50 -10.97 -7.05
CA LEU A 10 -29.74 -9.85 -6.13
C LEU A 10 -31.23 -9.55 -5.97
N GLU A 11 -32.01 -9.61 -7.04
CA GLU A 11 -33.44 -9.32 -7.00
C GLU A 11 -34.24 -10.41 -6.27
N SER A 12 -33.84 -11.67 -6.42
CA SER A 12 -34.41 -12.84 -5.72
C SER A 12 -34.12 -12.91 -4.22
N LEU A 13 -33.17 -12.12 -3.73
CA LEU A 13 -32.76 -12.14 -2.32
C LEU A 13 -33.78 -11.39 -1.41
N PRO A 14 -34.02 -11.89 -0.19
CA PRO A 14 -34.75 -11.17 0.84
C PRO A 14 -34.11 -9.81 1.18
N PRO A 15 -34.90 -8.81 1.62
CA PRO A 15 -34.41 -7.46 1.89
C PRO A 15 -33.27 -7.41 2.92
N ALA A 16 -33.28 -8.28 3.93
CA ALA A 16 -32.19 -8.38 4.91
C ALA A 16 -30.85 -8.80 4.28
N LEU A 17 -30.88 -9.75 3.35
CA LEU A 17 -29.66 -10.24 2.67
C LEU A 17 -29.19 -9.30 1.55
N LYS A 18 -30.09 -8.47 1.00
CA LYS A 18 -29.72 -7.41 0.05
C LYS A 18 -28.81 -6.36 0.70
N GLU A 19 -29.10 -5.97 1.94
CA GLU A 19 -28.24 -5.04 2.69
C GLU A 19 -26.87 -5.64 2.99
N GLU A 20 -26.80 -6.92 3.37
CA GLU A 20 -25.52 -7.61 3.59
C GLU A 20 -24.71 -7.72 2.29
N ALA A 21 -25.37 -8.05 1.17
CA ALA A 21 -24.74 -8.11 -0.14
C ALA A 21 -24.19 -6.74 -0.57
N LYS A 22 -24.94 -5.65 -0.33
CA LYS A 22 -24.49 -4.28 -0.59
C LYS A 22 -23.22 -3.96 0.21
N ASN A 23 -23.23 -4.20 1.51
CA ASN A 23 -22.07 -4.00 2.38
C ASN A 23 -20.86 -4.82 1.90
N PHE A 24 -21.07 -6.06 1.47
CA PHE A 24 -20.00 -6.90 0.97
C PHE A 24 -19.42 -6.40 -0.35
N ILE A 25 -20.26 -5.89 -1.25
CA ILE A 25 -19.80 -5.27 -2.51
C ILE A 25 -18.97 -4.02 -2.22
N GLU A 26 -19.41 -3.16 -1.30
CA GLU A 26 -18.66 -1.98 -0.86
C GLU A 26 -17.30 -2.38 -0.27
N PHE A 27 -17.27 -3.40 0.60
CA PHE A 27 -16.04 -3.98 1.14
C PHE A 27 -15.09 -4.49 0.05
N LEU A 28 -15.60 -5.22 -0.95
CA LEU A 28 -14.79 -5.73 -2.07
C LEU A 28 -14.19 -4.57 -2.89
N VAL A 29 -14.97 -3.51 -3.14
CA VAL A 29 -14.51 -2.31 -3.82
C VAL A 29 -13.39 -1.64 -3.03
N GLU A 30 -13.57 -1.43 -1.72
CA GLU A 30 -12.51 -0.86 -0.87
C GLU A 30 -11.25 -1.72 -0.82
N LYS A 31 -11.41 -3.05 -0.67
CA LYS A 31 -10.29 -3.99 -0.63
C LYS A 31 -9.49 -3.96 -1.93
N SER A 32 -10.15 -3.81 -3.08
CA SER A 32 -9.48 -3.67 -4.38
C SER A 32 -8.66 -2.38 -4.48
N LYS A 33 -9.15 -1.28 -3.91
CA LYS A 33 -8.44 0.01 -3.85
C LYS A 33 -7.23 -0.06 -2.93
N LYS A 34 -7.39 -0.65 -1.73
CA LYS A 34 -6.30 -0.82 -0.74
C LYS A 34 -5.15 -1.69 -1.28
N LYS A 35 -5.45 -2.82 -1.93
CA LYS A 35 -4.43 -3.67 -2.58
C LYS A 35 -3.63 -2.93 -3.66
N LYS A 36 -4.28 -2.06 -4.45
CA LYS A 36 -3.58 -1.22 -5.42
C LYS A 36 -2.63 -0.23 -4.74
N ALA A 37 -3.07 0.42 -3.66
CA ALA A 37 -2.24 1.36 -2.90
C ALA A 37 -1.01 0.69 -2.23
N GLU A 38 -1.18 -0.51 -1.67
CA GLU A 38 -0.09 -1.29 -1.06
C GLU A 38 0.96 -1.76 -2.09
N SER A 39 0.53 -2.06 -3.32
CA SER A 39 1.44 -2.47 -4.39
C SER A 39 2.34 -1.33 -4.91
N MET A 40 1.91 -0.07 -4.74
CA MET A 40 2.61 1.11 -5.28
C MET A 40 3.63 1.71 -4.31
N THR A 41 3.63 1.32 -3.03
CA THR A 41 4.53 1.90 -2.02
C THR A 41 5.16 0.83 -1.15
N LYS A 42 6.15 0.10 -1.70
CA LYS A 42 7.06 -0.68 -0.84
C LYS A 42 7.87 0.30 0.02
N LYS A 43 7.40 0.57 1.24
CA LYS A 43 8.18 1.33 2.22
C LYS A 43 9.46 0.54 2.53
N PRO A 44 10.65 1.16 2.46
CA PRO A 44 11.88 0.47 2.82
C PRO A 44 11.80 0.06 4.29
N ALA A 45 12.03 -1.23 4.56
CA ALA A 45 12.11 -1.75 5.92
C ALA A 45 13.50 -1.48 6.52
N PHE A 46 13.58 -1.54 7.85
CA PHE A 46 14.85 -1.45 8.57
C PHE A 46 15.85 -2.49 8.01
N GLY A 47 17.07 -2.05 7.72
CA GLY A 47 18.12 -2.91 7.14
C GLY A 47 18.00 -3.18 5.63
N SER A 48 17.08 -2.54 4.91
CA SER A 48 16.93 -2.64 3.44
C SER A 48 18.19 -2.31 2.63
N LEU A 49 19.13 -1.57 3.22
CA LEU A 49 20.41 -1.17 2.64
C LEU A 49 21.63 -1.80 3.33
N ARG A 50 21.44 -2.81 4.21
CA ARG A 50 22.54 -3.49 4.90
C ARG A 50 23.53 -4.05 3.88
N GLY A 51 24.81 -3.69 4.03
CA GLY A 51 25.90 -4.14 3.14
C GLY A 51 25.93 -3.50 1.76
N LYS A 52 25.03 -2.54 1.47
CA LYS A 52 25.01 -1.81 0.18
C LYS A 52 25.70 -0.45 0.26
N ILE A 53 25.85 0.10 1.47
CA ILE A 53 26.50 1.38 1.72
C ILE A 53 27.93 1.10 2.18
N HIS A 54 28.89 1.72 1.51
CA HIS A 54 30.30 1.71 1.90
C HIS A 54 30.65 3.11 2.40
N LEU A 55 31.23 3.18 3.60
CA LEU A 55 31.71 4.43 4.17
C LEU A 55 33.14 4.66 3.68
N SER A 56 33.46 5.88 3.28
CA SER A 56 34.83 6.26 2.95
C SER A 56 35.66 6.34 4.23
N GLU A 57 36.97 6.12 4.12
CA GLU A 57 37.91 6.15 5.27
C GLU A 57 38.04 7.56 5.88
N ASP A 58 37.69 8.60 5.13
CA ASP A 58 37.73 10.02 5.50
C ASP A 58 36.37 10.58 5.95
N PHE A 59 35.36 9.75 6.23
CA PHE A 59 34.03 10.22 6.59
C PHE A 59 33.99 11.11 7.83
N ASP A 60 34.83 10.80 8.83
CA ASP A 60 34.95 11.58 10.06
C ASP A 60 35.92 12.77 9.92
N ALA A 61 36.53 12.96 8.75
CA ALA A 61 37.45 14.07 8.53
C ALA A 61 36.68 15.41 8.52
N PRO A 62 37.26 16.48 9.08
CA PRO A 62 36.66 17.81 9.03
C PRO A 62 36.59 18.28 7.57
N LEU A 63 35.42 18.77 7.16
CA LEU A 63 35.26 19.41 5.86
C LEU A 63 36.01 20.75 5.89
N ASP A 64 36.87 20.97 4.89
CA ASP A 64 37.68 22.19 4.78
C ASP A 64 36.82 23.46 4.83
N GLU A 65 35.62 23.41 4.28
CA GLU A 65 34.62 24.49 4.24
C GLU A 65 33.97 24.79 5.60
N PHE A 66 34.09 23.87 6.57
CA PHE A 66 33.52 24.00 7.92
C PHE A 66 34.58 24.26 9.00
N LYS A 67 35.87 24.38 8.62
CA LYS A 67 36.96 24.66 9.58
C LYS A 67 36.76 25.95 10.35
N ASP A 68 36.16 26.97 9.74
CA ASP A 68 35.90 28.27 10.39
C ASP A 68 34.75 28.21 11.43
N TYR A 69 34.05 27.08 11.54
CA TYR A 69 32.89 26.90 12.41
C TYR A 69 33.09 25.83 13.51
N MET A 70 34.25 25.15 13.54
CA MET A 70 34.66 24.17 14.56
C MET A 70 35.69 24.77 15.51
#